data_AF-A0A7K3E6Y3-F1
#
_entry.id   AF-A0A7K3E6Y3-F1
#
_cell.length_a   1.000
_cell.length_b   1.000
_cell.length_c   1.000
_cell.angle_alpha   90.00
_cell.angle_beta   90.00
_cell.angle_gamma   90.00
#
_symmetry.space_group_name_H-M   'P 1'
#
loop_
_entity.id
_entity.type
_entity.pdbx_description
1 polymer ?
#
loop_
_entity_poly.entity_id
_entity_poly.type
_entity_poly.pdbx_seq_one_letter_code
_entity_poly.pdbx_strand_id
1 'polypeptide(L)' 'MNEFVHSPDPPRQPRARAILSLNPYPSRLLYQGMDPNADGDRISLPCRTGLLTQTNSTC' A
#
# COMPACT_ATOMS: atom_id res chain seq x y z
N MET A 1 -54.37 -14.14 7.86
CA MET A 1 -53.27 -13.66 8.72
C MET A 1 -51.99 -14.32 8.23
N ASN A 2 -51.22 -13.64 7.39
CA ASN A 2 -49.92 -14.13 6.95
C ASN A 2 -48.89 -13.12 7.48
N GLU A 3 -48.35 -13.42 8.65
CA GLU A 3 -47.28 -12.64 9.28
C GLU A 3 -46.03 -12.81 8.41
N PHE A 4 -45.72 -11.82 7.58
CA PHE A 4 -44.42 -11.70 6.94
C PHE A 4 -43.39 -11.49 8.05
N VAL A 5 -42.76 -12.57 8.48
CA VAL A 5 -41.63 -12.54 9.41
C VAL A 5 -40.52 -11.71 8.74
N HIS A 6 -40.41 -10.43 9.14
CA HIS A 6 -39.26 -9.60 8.79
C HIS A 6 -38.04 -10.24 9.44
N SER A 7 -37.22 -10.92 8.64
CA SER A 7 -35.90 -11.35 9.07
C SER A 7 -35.08 -10.08 9.31
N PRO A 8 -34.48 -9.87 10.50
CA PRO A 8 -33.65 -8.70 10.74
C PRO A 8 -32.43 -8.75 9.83
N ASP A 9 -32.16 -7.65 9.13
CA ASP A 9 -30.92 -7.48 8.37
C ASP A 9 -29.71 -7.78 9.28
N PRO A 10 -28.75 -8.61 8.83
CA PRO A 10 -27.57 -8.90 9.62
C PRO A 10 -26.81 -7.61 9.93
N PRO A 11 -26.18 -7.50 11.12
CA PRO A 11 -25.44 -6.31 11.49
C PRO A 11 -24.37 -6.04 10.44
N ARG A 12 -24.41 -4.85 9.83
CA ARG A 12 -23.39 -4.41 8.89
C ARG A 12 -22.04 -4.42 9.62
N GLN A 13 -21.18 -5.36 9.25
CA GLN A 13 -19.85 -5.44 9.84
C GLN A 13 -19.11 -4.12 9.55
N PRO A 14 -18.55 -3.45 10.57
CA PRO A 14 -17.75 -2.26 10.33
C PRO A 14 -16.61 -2.65 9.40
N ARG A 15 -16.57 -2.01 8.23
CA ARG A 15 -15.53 -2.22 7.25
C ARG A 15 -14.22 -1.80 7.89
N ALA A 16 -13.33 -2.76 8.16
CA ALA A 16 -12.04 -2.48 8.77
C ALA A 16 -11.30 -1.40 7.95
N ARG A 17 -10.78 -0.39 8.64
CA ARG A 17 -9.97 0.65 7.98
C ARG A 17 -8.66 0.02 7.52
N ALA A 18 -8.36 0.14 6.23
CA ALA A 18 -7.05 -0.20 5.72
C ALA A 18 -6.04 0.83 6.26
N ILE A 19 -5.19 0.40 7.19
CA ILE A 19 -4.10 1.20 7.74
C ILE A 19 -2.79 0.49 7.38
N LEU A 20 -1.88 1.22 6.73
CA LEU A 20 -0.52 0.75 6.50
C LEU A 20 0.35 1.18 7.67
N SER A 21 0.80 0.22 8.47
CA SER A 21 1.75 0.47 9.56
C SER A 21 3.16 0.57 8.98
N LEU A 22 3.85 1.67 9.28
CA LEU A 22 5.24 1.89 8.93
C LEU A 22 6.04 2.03 10.21
N ASN A 23 7.19 1.35 10.29
CA ASN A 23 8.16 1.63 11.34
C ASN A 23 8.77 3.00 11.05
N PRO A 24 8.67 3.97 11.98
CA PRO A 24 9.26 5.28 11.74
C PRO A 24 10.78 5.15 11.59
N TYR A 25 11.39 4.15 12.22
CA TYR A 25 12.83 4.03 12.24
C TYR A 25 13.41 2.64 12.59
N PRO A 26 14.62 2.31 12.10
CA PRO A 26 15.21 2.93 10.92
C PRO A 26 14.32 2.62 9.71
N SER A 27 13.92 3.66 8.98
CA SER A 27 13.04 3.48 7.84
C SER A 27 13.82 2.93 6.65
N ARG A 28 13.16 2.04 5.91
CA ARG A 28 13.66 1.47 4.66
C ARG A 28 12.60 1.63 3.58
N LEU A 29 13.00 2.15 2.44
CA LEU A 29 12.10 2.38 1.30
C LEU A 29 12.55 1.54 0.11
N LEU A 30 11.64 0.69 -0.38
CA LEU A 30 11.78 0.07 -1.69
C LEU A 30 11.33 1.07 -2.75
N TYR A 31 12.20 1.34 -3.73
CA TYR A 31 11.93 2.29 -4.80
C TYR A 31 12.33 1.71 -6.16
N GLN A 32 11.67 2.15 -7.24
CA GLN A 32 12.03 1.79 -8.61
C GLN A 32 12.77 2.94 -9.28
N GLY A 33 14.05 2.71 -9.58
CA GLY A 33 14.88 3.65 -10.33
C GLY A 33 15.21 3.12 -11.72
N MET A 34 15.67 4.03 -12.59
CA MET A 34 16.17 3.72 -13.92
C MET A 34 17.40 4.60 -14.19
N ASP A 35 18.18 4.24 -15.21
CA ASP A 35 19.26 5.10 -15.69
C ASP A 35 18.66 6.45 -16.14
N PRO A 36 19.22 7.60 -15.72
CA PRO A 36 18.68 8.91 -16.07
C PRO A 36 18.77 9.24 -17.57
N ASN A 37 19.58 8.50 -18.33
CA ASN A 37 19.72 8.62 -19.78
C ASN A 37 18.93 7.55 -20.54
N ALA A 38 18.20 6.65 -19.85
CA ALA A 38 17.34 5.69 -20.52
C ALA A 38 16.09 6.40 -21.07
N ASP A 39 15.82 6.17 -22.36
CA ASP A 39 14.73 6.78 -23.11
C ASP A 39 14.06 5.72 -24.01
N GLY A 40 12.89 6.04 -24.55
CA GLY A 40 12.07 5.15 -25.37
C GLY A 40 10.71 4.85 -24.73
N ASP A 41 10.08 3.76 -25.17
CA ASP A 41 8.75 3.40 -24.68
C ASP A 41 8.75 3.09 -23.18
N ARG A 42 7.79 3.69 -22.44
CA ARG A 42 7.75 3.65 -20.97
C ARG A 42 7.68 2.23 -20.40
N ILE A 43 7.01 1.31 -21.10
CA ILE A 43 6.85 -0.08 -20.66
C ILE A 43 8.18 -0.83 -20.82
N SER A 44 9.00 -0.41 -21.78
CA SER A 44 10.29 -1.01 -22.09
C SER A 44 11.45 -0.42 -21.27
N LEU A 45 11.21 0.64 -20.49
CA LEU A 45 12.24 1.25 -19.65
C LEU A 45 12.73 0.25 -18.59
N PRO A 46 14.06 0.13 -18.39
CA PRO A 46 14.63 -0.86 -17.49
C PRO A 46 14.53 -0.42 -16.02
N CYS A 47 13.31 -0.39 -15.49
CA CYS A 47 13.07 -0.11 -14.07
C CYS A 47 13.65 -1.22 -13.20
N ARG A 48 14.45 -0.83 -12.20
CA ARG A 48 15.06 -1.73 -11.23
C ARG A 48 14.68 -1.31 -9.81
N THR A 49 14.51 -2.29 -8.94
CA THR A 49 14.22 -2.04 -7.52
C THR A 49 15.50 -1.80 -6.73
N GLY A 50 15.52 -0.71 -5.95
CA GLY A 50 16.55 -0.38 -4.97
C GLY A 50 15.98 -0.27 -3.56
N LEU A 51 16.87 -0.33 -2.57
CA LEU A 51 16.55 -0.17 -1.14
C LEU A 51 17.29 1.05 -0.59
N LEU A 52 16.53 2.08 -0.23
CA LEU A 52 17.07 3.24 0.49
C LEU A 52 16.99 2.96 1.99
N THR A 53 18.11 3.16 2.68
CA THR A 53 18.20 3.07 4.15
C THR A 53 18.45 4.45 4.70
N GLN A 54 17.60 4.91 5.61
CA GLN A 54 17.79 6.19 6.28
C GLN A 54 19.07 6.13 7.15
N THR A 55 19.97 7.10 6.97
CA THR A 55 21.28 7.14 7.67
C THR A 55 21.29 8.06 8.87
N ASN A 56 20.34 8.99 8.97
CA ASN A 56 20.14 9.86 10.13
C ASN A 56 18.80 9.48 10.79
N SER A 57 18.79 8.32 11.44
CA SER A 57 17.64 7.86 12.22
C SER A 57 17.73 8.45 13.62
N THR A 58 16.68 9.11 14.10
CA THR A 58 16.68 9.84 15.38
C THR A 58 16.00 9.12 16.54
N CYS A 59 15.15 8.12 16.26
CA CYS A 59 14.84 6.96 17.12
C CYS A 59 14.42 5.84 16.19
#